data_AF-A0A944VG94-F1
#
_entry.id   AF-A0A944VG94-F1
#
_cell.length_a   1.000
_cell.length_b   1.000
_cell.length_c   1.000
_cell.angle_alpha   90.00
_cell.angle_beta   90.00
_cell.angle_gamma   90.00
#
_symmetry.space_group_name_H-M   'P 1'
#
loop_
_entity.id
_entity.type
_entity.pdbx_description
1 polymer ?
#
loop_
_entity_poly.entity_id
_entity_poly.type
_entity_poly.pdbx_seq_one_letter_code
_entity_poly.pdbx_strand_id
1 'polypeptide(L)'
;MTQAQKPWKQLQVIPGVGPSIAHDLWLLGIKEVSDLRGHDAEELYERSCAIQGVRIDRCLLYVYRCAIYFASNDQHDSQLLKWWNWSDRALERQN
;
A
#
# COMPACT_ATOMS: atom_id res chain seq x y z
N MET A 1 -19.78 -20.51 16.02
CA MET A 1 -18.56 -20.61 15.20
C MET A 1 -18.03 -19.20 15.02
N THR A 2 -17.04 -18.78 15.82
CA THR A 2 -16.42 -17.46 15.70
C THR A 2 -15.63 -17.41 14.40
N GLN A 3 -16.06 -16.60 13.43
CA GLN A 3 -15.20 -16.28 12.28
C GLN A 3 -13.93 -15.62 12.83
N ALA A 4 -12.78 -16.30 12.71
CA ALA A 4 -11.50 -15.67 12.98
C ALA A 4 -11.36 -14.51 11.99
N GLN A 5 -11.52 -13.29 12.49
CA GLN A 5 -11.40 -12.10 11.66
C GLN A 5 -9.96 -12.02 11.18
N LYS A 6 -9.75 -11.95 9.87
CA LYS A 6 -8.42 -11.81 9.29
C LYS A 6 -7.74 -10.57 9.91
N PRO A 7 -6.58 -10.70 10.57
CA PRO A 7 -5.98 -9.59 11.33
C PRO A 7 -5.61 -8.39 10.45
N TRP A 8 -5.42 -8.61 9.14
CA TRP A 8 -5.15 -7.57 8.16
C TRP A 8 -6.40 -6.88 7.60
N LYS A 9 -7.61 -7.23 8.03
CA LYS A 9 -8.85 -6.62 7.51
C LYS A 9 -8.87 -5.11 7.71
N GLN A 10 -8.28 -4.62 8.80
CA GLN A 10 -8.19 -3.19 9.09
C GLN A 10 -7.36 -2.39 8.07
N LEU A 11 -6.42 -3.03 7.37
CA LEU A 11 -5.61 -2.37 6.34
C LEU A 11 -6.38 -2.14 5.03
N GLN A 12 -7.55 -2.75 4.86
CA GLN A 12 -8.40 -2.58 3.67
C GLN A 12 -9.15 -1.23 3.66
N VAL A 13 -9.04 -0.43 4.72
CA VAL A 13 -9.52 0.97 4.71
C VAL A 13 -8.68 1.86 3.79
N ILE A 14 -7.47 1.42 3.46
CA ILE A 14 -6.55 2.16 2.59
C ILE A 14 -7.06 2.08 1.13
N PRO A 15 -7.21 3.21 0.44
CA PRO A 15 -7.64 3.21 -0.96
C PRO A 15 -6.72 2.37 -1.86
N GLY A 16 -7.31 1.51 -2.67
CA GLY A 16 -6.57 0.59 -3.56
C GLY A 16 -6.05 -0.69 -2.89
N VAL A 17 -6.21 -0.85 -1.57
CA VAL A 17 -5.75 -2.05 -0.85
C VAL A 17 -6.89 -3.06 -0.70
N GLY A 18 -6.84 -4.11 -1.52
CA GLY A 18 -7.71 -5.29 -1.39
C GLY A 18 -7.19 -6.33 -0.38
N PRO A 19 -7.93 -7.44 -0.15
CA PRO A 19 -7.55 -8.48 0.81
C PRO A 19 -6.16 -9.11 0.60
N SER A 20 -5.70 -9.22 -0.65
CA SER A 20 -4.36 -9.73 -0.98
C SER A 20 -3.28 -8.76 -0.54
N ILE A 21 -3.39 -7.49 -0.95
CA ILE A 21 -2.40 -6.45 -0.62
C ILE A 21 -2.36 -6.20 0.89
N ALA A 22 -3.52 -6.23 1.56
CA ALA A 22 -3.59 -6.13 3.02
C ALA A 22 -2.85 -7.30 3.71
N HIS A 23 -2.96 -8.51 3.17
CA HIS A 23 -2.21 -9.65 3.67
C HIS A 23 -0.70 -9.49 3.43
N ASP A 24 -0.30 -9.01 2.25
CA ASP A 24 1.11 -8.76 1.93
C ASP A 24 1.73 -7.71 2.87
N LEU A 25 1.01 -6.59 3.11
CA LEU A 25 1.40 -5.58 4.10
C LEU A 25 1.58 -6.20 5.50
N TRP A 26 0.67 -7.08 5.89
CA TRP A 26 0.76 -7.77 7.17
C TRP A 26 1.97 -8.69 7.28
N LEU A 27 2.33 -9.38 6.19
CA LEU A 27 3.56 -10.18 6.10
C LEU A 27 4.83 -9.32 6.16
N LEU A 28 4.77 -8.09 5.64
CA LEU A 28 5.85 -7.09 5.73
C LEU A 28 6.01 -6.49 7.14
N GLY A 29 5.11 -6.82 8.06
CA GLY A 29 5.15 -6.32 9.44
C GLY A 29 4.23 -5.12 9.70
N ILE A 30 3.52 -4.62 8.68
CA ILE A 30 2.54 -3.53 8.82
C ILE A 30 1.28 -4.09 9.46
N LYS A 31 0.97 -3.70 10.69
CA LYS A 31 -0.19 -4.19 11.44
C LYS A 31 -1.35 -3.21 11.41
N GLU A 32 -1.07 -1.91 11.37
CA GLU A 32 -2.05 -0.83 11.29
C GLU A 32 -1.68 0.22 10.24
N VAL A 33 -2.61 1.15 9.94
CA VAL A 33 -2.39 2.19 8.92
C VAL A 33 -1.24 3.11 9.32
N SER A 34 -1.11 3.45 10.60
CA SER A 34 -0.04 4.30 11.16
C SER A 34 1.35 3.72 10.90
N ASP A 35 1.49 2.39 10.85
CA ASP A 35 2.78 1.73 10.62
C ASP A 35 3.35 2.06 9.24
N LEU A 36 2.54 2.51 8.27
CA LEU A 36 3.04 2.91 6.94
C LEU A 36 3.72 4.28 6.95
N ARG A 37 3.57 5.09 8.01
CA ARG A 37 4.15 6.42 8.08
C ARG A 37 5.67 6.33 8.09
N GLY A 38 6.32 7.06 7.17
CA GLY A 38 7.77 7.10 7.07
C GLY A 38 8.41 5.88 6.41
N HIS A 39 7.62 4.90 5.93
CA HIS A 39 8.13 3.84 5.07
C HIS A 39 8.39 4.36 3.65
N ASP A 40 9.35 3.71 3.00
CA ASP A 40 9.64 3.89 1.58
C ASP A 40 8.85 2.87 0.73
N ALA A 41 8.15 3.34 -0.30
CA ALA A 41 7.26 2.49 -1.08
C ALA A 41 8.03 1.46 -1.91
N GLU A 42 9.21 1.85 -2.39
CA GLU A 42 10.12 1.05 -3.18
C GLU A 42 10.71 -0.09 -2.33
N GLU A 43 11.13 0.20 -1.09
CA GLU A 43 11.55 -0.82 -0.14
C GLU A 43 10.44 -1.84 0.15
N LEU A 44 9.21 -1.38 0.43
CA LEU A 44 8.07 -2.28 0.65
C LEU A 44 7.79 -3.17 -0.57
N TYR A 45 7.88 -2.61 -1.77
CA TYR A 45 7.68 -3.33 -3.02
C TYR A 45 8.78 -4.36 -3.29
N GLU A 46 10.05 -4.00 -3.05
CA GLU A 46 11.18 -4.92 -3.18
C GLU A 46 11.06 -6.10 -2.21
N ARG A 47 10.68 -5.81 -0.96
CA ARG A 47 10.45 -6.84 0.06
C ARG A 47 9.27 -7.75 -0.32
N SER A 48 8.19 -7.22 -0.87
CA SER A 48 7.08 -8.04 -1.39
C SER A 48 7.52 -8.94 -2.54
N CYS A 49 8.31 -8.42 -3.48
CA CYS A 49 8.88 -9.24 -4.57
C CYS A 49 9.79 -10.35 -4.01
N ALA A 50 10.61 -10.04 -3.00
CA ALA A 50 11.49 -11.01 -2.36
C ALA A 50 10.71 -12.13 -1.64
N ILE A 51 9.63 -11.78 -0.93
CA ILE A 51 8.74 -12.76 -0.26
C ILE A 51 8.05 -13.67 -1.28
N GLN A 52 7.56 -13.12 -2.40
CA GLN A 52 6.90 -13.92 -3.44
C GLN A 52 7.89 -14.68 -4.35
N GLY A 53 9.18 -14.33 -4.30
CA GLY A 53 10.22 -14.92 -5.15
C GLY A 53 10.12 -14.53 -6.63
N VAL A 54 9.27 -13.55 -6.97
CA VAL A 54 9.02 -13.10 -8.34
C VAL A 54 8.90 -11.58 -8.39
N ARG A 55 9.16 -11.01 -9.57
CA ARG A 55 8.90 -9.58 -9.80
C ARG A 55 7.40 -9.35 -9.98
N ILE A 56 6.78 -8.73 -8.99
CA ILE A 56 5.36 -8.35 -9.04
C ILE A 56 5.19 -7.16 -9.99
N ASP A 57 4.01 -7.02 -10.61
CA ASP A 57 3.71 -5.85 -11.43
C ASP A 57 3.89 -4.53 -10.64
N ARG A 58 4.37 -3.47 -11.32
CA ARG A 58 4.65 -2.18 -10.68
C ARG A 58 3.39 -1.46 -10.19
N CYS A 59 2.18 -1.89 -10.58
CA CYS A 59 0.96 -1.36 -9.97
C CYS A 59 0.95 -1.51 -8.44
N LEU A 60 1.59 -2.54 -7.89
CA LEU A 60 1.72 -2.73 -6.44
C LEU A 60 2.54 -1.60 -5.79
N LEU A 61 3.64 -1.18 -6.42
CA LEU A 61 4.44 -0.05 -5.95
C LEU A 61 3.59 1.22 -5.84
N TYR A 62 2.76 1.48 -6.85
CA TYR A 62 1.89 2.67 -6.86
C TYR A 62 0.81 2.60 -5.78
N VAL A 63 0.31 1.40 -5.47
CA VAL A 63 -0.57 1.18 -4.31
C VAL A 63 0.17 1.49 -3.01
N TYR A 64 1.44 1.09 -2.85
CA TYR A 64 2.22 1.42 -1.65
C TYR A 64 2.49 2.92 -1.51
N ARG A 65 2.83 3.62 -2.59
CA ARG A 65 2.95 5.10 -2.58
C ARG A 65 1.64 5.76 -2.09
N CYS A 66 0.51 5.33 -2.64
CA CYS A 66 -0.82 5.78 -2.23
C CYS A 66 -1.13 5.45 -0.75
N ALA A 67 -0.75 4.25 -0.30
CA ALA A 67 -0.97 3.79 1.07
C ALA A 67 -0.16 4.61 2.09
N ILE A 68 1.10 4.91 1.79
CA ILE A 68 1.97 5.75 2.62
C ILE A 68 1.43 7.18 2.68
N TYR A 69 0.99 7.75 1.54
CA TYR A 69 0.33 9.05 1.53
C TYR A 69 -0.92 9.08 2.41
N PHE A 70 -1.80 8.08 2.25
CA PHE A 70 -3.02 7.96 3.04
C PHE A 70 -2.72 7.90 4.53
N ALA A 71 -1.72 7.11 4.93
CA ALA A 71 -1.29 7.00 6.32
C ALA A 71 -0.69 8.31 6.85
N SER A 72 0.10 9.02 6.05
CA SER A 72 0.90 10.17 6.48
C SER A 72 0.12 11.49 6.55
N ASN A 73 -1.12 11.53 6.09
CA ASN A 73 -1.94 12.74 6.05
C ASN A 73 -3.27 12.50 6.76
N ASP A 74 -3.74 13.48 7.54
CA ASP A 74 -5.08 13.44 8.13
C ASP A 74 -6.13 14.09 7.20
N GLN A 75 -5.71 15.00 6.33
CA GLN A 75 -6.52 15.59 5.26
C GLN A 75 -5.97 15.15 3.91
N HIS A 76 -6.83 14.55 3.08
CA HIS A 76 -6.41 13.95 1.81
C HIS A 76 -6.94 14.71 0.61
N ASP A 77 -6.10 14.84 -0.42
CA ASP A 77 -6.57 15.16 -1.76
C ASP A 77 -7.20 13.91 -2.39
N SER A 78 -8.46 14.03 -2.81
CA SER A 78 -9.21 12.98 -3.50
C SER A 78 -8.51 12.39 -4.74
N GLN A 79 -7.64 13.15 -5.42
CA GLN A 79 -6.84 12.67 -6.54
C GLN A 79 -5.69 11.80 -6.06
N LEU A 80 -5.07 12.14 -4.93
CA LEU A 80 -3.97 11.38 -4.36
C LEU A 80 -4.43 10.09 -3.66
N LEU A 81 -5.74 9.91 -3.45
CA LEU A 81 -6.32 8.62 -3.01
C LEU A 81 -6.50 7.61 -4.15
N LYS A 82 -6.17 7.99 -5.39
CA LYS A 82 -6.22 7.10 -6.56
C LYS A 82 -4.83 6.60 -6.86
N TRP A 83 -4.56 5.32 -6.60
CA TRP A 83 -3.22 4.74 -6.75
C TRP A 83 -2.59 4.98 -8.14
N TRP A 84 -3.38 5.05 -9.22
CA TRP A 84 -2.85 5.29 -10.57
C TRP A 84 -2.24 6.69 -10.76
N ASN A 85 -2.62 7.66 -9.93
CA ASN A 85 -2.00 8.99 -9.89
C ASN A 85 -0.59 8.98 -9.26
N TRP A 86 -0.19 7.85 -8.68
CA TRP A 86 1.18 7.58 -8.19
C TRP A 86 2.03 6.77 -9.17
N SER A 87 1.49 6.48 -10.36
CA SER A 87 2.29 5.85 -11.42
C SER A 87 3.42 6.76 -11.86
N ASP A 88 4.52 6.17 -12.33
CA ASP A 88 5.67 6.96 -12.80
C ASP A 88 5.27 8.01 -13.84
N ARG A 89 4.43 7.62 -14.81
CA ARG A 89 3.87 8.54 -15.81
C ARG A 89 3.11 9.71 -15.19
N ALA A 90 2.38 9.48 -14.10
CA ALA A 90 1.64 10.53 -13.42
C ALA A 90 2.57 11.47 -12.63
N LEU A 91 3.66 10.95 -12.07
CA LEU A 91 4.66 11.75 -11.36
C LEU A 91 5.55 12.55 -12.32
N GLU A 92 5.92 11.98 -13.46
CA GLU A 92 6.68 12.68 -14.52
C GLU A 92 5.94 13.91 -15.06
N ARG A 93 4.61 13.89 -15.10
CA ARG A 93 3.78 15.03 -15.56
C ARG A 93 3.69 16.18 -14.57
N GLN A 94 4.11 15.96 -13.33
CA GLN A 94 4.03 16.96 -12.25
C GLN A 94 5.36 17.70 -12.06
N ASN A 95 6.43 17.27 -12.76
CA ASN A 95 7.74 17.92 -12.80
C ASN A 95 7.91 18.71 -14.10
#